data_AF-A0AAP8LA38-F1
#
_entry.id   AF-A0AAP8LA38-F1
#
_cell.length_a   1.000
_cell.length_b   1.000
_cell.length_c   1.000
_cell.angle_alpha   90.00
_cell.angle_beta   90.00
_cell.angle_gamma   90.00
#
_symmetry.space_group_name_H-M   'P 1'
#
loop_
_entity.id
_entity.type
_entity.pdbx_description
1 polymer ?
#
loop_
_entity_poly.entity_id
_entity_poly.type
_entity_poly.pdbx_seq_one_letter_code
_entity_poly.pdbx_strand_id
1 'polypeptide(L)'
;KNYDFNTADTLNTLLLNCMFASGQLKEGEMYDVDFDHQFIETEKYDAKPTYKKFLGYRPGVAVIDDLIVGMENSEGDTNVRCDQKDTLKRFFERC
;
A
#
# COMPACT_ATOMS: atom_id res chain seq x y z
N LYS A 1 14.99 13.64 -7.74
CA LYS A 1 13.78 13.30 -8.51
C LYS A 1 12.61 13.43 -7.56
N ASN A 2 11.53 14.07 -7.99
CA ASN A 2 10.28 14.13 -7.23
C ASN A 2 9.41 12.99 -7.77
N TYR A 3 9.06 12.02 -6.94
CA TYR A 3 8.20 10.90 -7.33
C TYR A 3 6.80 11.19 -6.83
N ASP A 4 5.80 10.92 -7.66
CA ASP A 4 4.41 11.03 -7.22
C ASP A 4 4.07 9.85 -6.30
N PHE A 5 3.66 10.19 -5.09
CA PHE A 5 3.28 9.24 -4.06
C PHE A 5 1.86 9.52 -3.60
N ASN A 6 1.01 8.50 -3.66
CA ASN A 6 -0.38 8.59 -3.21
C ASN A 6 -0.59 7.66 -2.01
N THR A 7 -0.82 8.27 -0.85
CA THR A 7 -1.08 7.58 0.43
C THR A 7 -2.49 7.01 0.54
N ALA A 8 -3.43 7.43 -0.33
CA ALA A 8 -4.82 7.01 -0.34
C ALA A 8 -5.50 7.04 1.06
N ASP A 9 -5.18 8.03 1.89
CA ASP A 9 -5.57 8.08 3.31
C ASP A 9 -7.06 7.84 3.54
N THR A 10 -7.93 8.54 2.79
CA THR A 10 -9.40 8.38 2.93
C THR A 10 -9.87 6.96 2.62
N LEU A 11 -9.27 6.30 1.63
CA LEU A 11 -9.61 4.93 1.26
C LEU A 11 -9.16 3.96 2.33
N ASN A 12 -7.92 4.10 2.82
CA ASN A 12 -7.35 3.24 3.85
C ASN A 12 -8.15 3.35 5.16
N THR A 13 -8.51 4.57 5.56
CA THR A 13 -9.38 4.79 6.74
C THR A 13 -10.75 4.15 6.57
N LEU A 14 -11.37 4.25 5.39
CA LEU A 14 -12.66 3.60 5.12
C LEU A 14 -12.56 2.07 5.20
N LEU A 15 -11.51 1.48 4.62
CA LEU A 15 -11.26 0.03 4.66
C LEU A 15 -11.15 -0.47 6.10
N LEU A 16 -10.32 0.18 6.93
CA LEU A 16 -10.15 -0.17 8.34
C LEU A 16 -11.49 -0.06 9.09
N ASN A 17 -12.23 1.03 8.91
CA ASN A 17 -13.54 1.21 9.54
C ASN A 17 -14.53 0.10 9.14
N CYS A 18 -14.53 -0.31 7.87
CA CYS A 18 -15.37 -1.42 7.41
C CYS A 18 -14.96 -2.77 8.03
N MET A 19 -13.67 -3.00 8.22
CA MET A 19 -13.17 -4.23 8.86
C MET A 19 -13.51 -4.31 10.35
N PHE A 20 -13.44 -3.19 11.06
CA PHE A 20 -13.93 -3.11 12.44
C PHE A 20 -15.45 -3.26 12.52
N ALA A 21 -16.20 -2.60 11.64
CA ALA A 21 -17.67 -2.68 11.62
C ALA A 21 -18.20 -4.08 11.27
N SER A 22 -17.48 -4.82 10.41
CA SER A 22 -17.82 -6.21 10.07
C SER A 22 -17.31 -7.23 11.10
N GLY A 23 -16.50 -6.81 12.08
CA GLY A 23 -15.91 -7.67 13.10
C GLY A 23 -14.77 -8.55 12.60
N GLN A 24 -14.23 -8.26 11.41
CA GLN A 24 -13.04 -8.94 10.88
C GLN A 24 -11.78 -8.54 11.67
N LEU A 25 -11.72 -7.28 12.09
CA LEU A 25 -10.72 -6.79 13.04
C LEU A 25 -11.40 -6.39 14.36
N LYS A 26 -10.69 -6.59 15.46
CA LYS A 26 -11.16 -6.26 16.81
C LYS A 26 -10.17 -5.35 17.52
N GLU A 27 -10.71 -4.37 18.23
CA GLU A 27 -9.90 -3.47 19.05
C GLU A 27 -9.23 -4.23 20.21
N GLY A 28 -7.95 -3.97 20.45
CA GLY A 28 -7.17 -4.58 21.53
C GLY A 28 -6.56 -5.96 21.20
N GLU A 29 -6.86 -6.54 20.04
CA GLU A 29 -6.19 -7.74 19.55
C GLU A 29 -4.85 -7.39 18.89
N MET A 30 -3.91 -8.34 18.92
CA MET A 30 -2.62 -8.22 18.22
C MET A 30 -2.70 -8.96 16.90
N TYR A 31 -2.26 -8.28 15.84
CA TYR A 31 -2.25 -8.81 14.49
C TYR A 31 -0.84 -8.66 13.90
N ASP A 32 -0.44 -9.63 13.10
CA ASP A 32 0.75 -9.52 12.27
C ASP A 32 0.38 -8.77 10.98
N VAL A 33 1.16 -7.72 10.66
CA VAL A 33 0.99 -6.94 9.44
C VAL A 33 2.09 -7.31 8.46
N ASP A 34 1.71 -7.93 7.35
CA ASP A 34 2.61 -8.18 6.24
C ASP A 34 2.59 -7.01 5.26
N PHE A 35 3.75 -6.66 4.70
CA PHE A 35 3.89 -5.58 3.74
C PHE A 35 4.74 -6.00 2.55
N ASP A 36 4.18 -5.86 1.36
CA ASP A 36 4.85 -6.15 0.11
C ASP A 36 4.55 -5.12 -0.98
N HIS A 37 5.45 -5.04 -1.96
CA HIS A 37 5.19 -4.30 -3.19
C HIS A 37 4.58 -5.24 -4.23
N GLN A 38 3.32 -5.01 -4.57
CA GLN A 38 2.67 -5.69 -5.68
C GLN A 38 3.00 -4.95 -6.97
N PHE A 39 3.32 -5.68 -8.05
CA PHE A 39 3.47 -5.07 -9.36
C PHE A 39 2.22 -5.30 -10.19
N ILE A 40 1.77 -4.23 -10.86
CA ILE A 40 0.61 -4.27 -11.74
C ILE A 40 1.09 -3.77 -13.10
N GLU A 41 1.23 -4.69 -14.05
CA GLU A 41 1.54 -4.34 -15.44
C GLU A 41 0.35 -3.61 -16.05
N THR A 42 0.62 -2.48 -16.71
CA THR A 42 -0.42 -1.67 -17.34
C THR A 42 0.15 -0.80 -18.46
N GLU A 43 -0.67 -0.59 -19.49
CA GLU A 43 -0.34 0.27 -20.64
C GLU A 43 -0.98 1.66 -20.54
N LYS A 44 -1.33 2.10 -19.33
CA LYS A 44 -1.86 3.45 -19.10
C LYS A 44 -0.82 4.51 -19.44
N TYR A 45 -1.31 5.68 -19.86
CA TYR A 45 -0.46 6.80 -20.28
C TYR A 45 0.54 7.26 -19.19
N ASP A 46 0.13 7.20 -17.92
CA ASP A 46 0.92 7.59 -16.76
C ASP A 46 1.79 6.46 -16.18
N ALA A 47 1.70 5.24 -16.73
CA ALA A 47 2.49 4.11 -16.27
C ALA A 47 3.98 4.33 -16.57
N LYS A 48 4.84 4.05 -15.59
CA LYS A 48 6.29 4.20 -15.72
C LYS A 48 7.01 2.87 -15.86
N PRO A 49 8.20 2.83 -16.49
CA PRO A 49 9.01 1.62 -16.57
C PRO A 49 9.42 1.17 -15.17
N THR A 50 9.10 -0.07 -14.84
CA THR A 50 9.53 -0.72 -13.59
C THR A 50 10.91 -1.36 -13.76
N TYR A 51 11.61 -1.65 -12.65
CA TYR A 51 12.88 -2.40 -12.71
C TYR A 51 12.72 -3.81 -13.29
N LYS A 52 11.50 -4.37 -13.28
CA LYS A 52 11.16 -5.65 -13.90
C LYS A 52 10.99 -5.55 -15.43
N LYS A 53 11.29 -4.39 -16.02
CA LYS A 53 11.31 -4.12 -17.46
C LYS A 53 9.94 -4.17 -18.15
N PHE A 54 8.88 -3.85 -17.43
CA PHE A 54 7.54 -3.58 -18.00
C PHE A 54 6.98 -2.25 -17.49
N LEU A 55 6.01 -1.68 -18.21
CA LEU A 55 5.27 -0.50 -17.79
C LEU A 55 4.22 -0.89 -16.75
N GLY A 56 4.19 -0.20 -15.62
CA GLY A 56 3.27 -0.57 -14.56
C GLY A 56 3.32 0.32 -13.34
N TYR A 57 2.49 -0.04 -12.37
CA TYR A 57 2.51 0.53 -11.04
C TYR A 57 3.16 -0.41 -10.04
N ARG A 58 3.65 0.20 -8.95
CA ARG A 58 4.26 -0.50 -7.83
C ARG A 58 3.61 -0.03 -6.52
N PRO A 59 2.36 -0.41 -6.26
CA PRO A 59 1.75 -0.16 -4.96
C PRO A 59 2.44 -0.95 -3.85
N GLY A 60 2.65 -0.28 -2.72
CA GLY A 60 2.85 -0.93 -1.43
C GLY A 60 1.50 -1.35 -0.87
N VAL A 61 1.39 -2.62 -0.49
CA VAL A 61 0.16 -3.21 0.05
C VAL A 61 0.47 -3.77 1.43
N ALA A 62 -0.34 -3.40 2.41
CA ALA A 62 -0.32 -3.94 3.76
C ALA A 62 -1.51 -4.89 3.94
N VAL A 63 -1.25 -6.07 4.50
CA VAL A 63 -2.26 -7.10 4.75
C VAL A 63 -2.20 -7.62 6.18
N ILE A 64 -3.35 -8.00 6.72
CA ILE A 64 -3.51 -8.70 8.00
C ILE A 64 -4.41 -9.91 7.73
N ASP A 65 -3.95 -11.13 8.01
CA ASP A 65 -4.74 -12.36 7.81
C ASP A 65 -5.47 -12.39 6.43
N ASP A 66 -4.72 -12.12 5.35
CA ASP A 66 -5.20 -11.99 3.96
C ASP A 66 -6.13 -10.80 3.66
N LEU A 67 -6.42 -9.94 4.64
CA LEU A 67 -7.21 -8.72 4.50
C LEU A 67 -6.33 -7.54 4.12
N ILE A 68 -6.67 -6.83 3.03
CA ILE A 68 -5.95 -5.62 2.63
C ILE A 68 -6.33 -4.46 3.55
N VAL A 69 -5.46 -4.14 4.49
CA VAL A 69 -5.66 -3.05 5.47
C VAL A 69 -5.11 -1.72 5.00
N GLY A 70 -4.34 -1.71 3.91
CA GLY A 70 -3.76 -0.49 3.41
C GLY A 70 -3.09 -0.60 2.05
N MET A 71 -3.22 0.46 1.27
CA MET A 71 -2.59 0.59 -0.04
C MET A 71 -1.98 1.97 -0.20
N GLU A 72 -0.75 2.03 -0.70
CA GLU A 72 -0.09 3.27 -1.09
C GLU A 72 0.53 3.07 -2.47
N ASN A 73 0.29 4.00 -3.39
CA ASN A 73 0.82 3.90 -4.74
C ASN A 73 2.07 4.76 -4.89
N SER A 74 3.09 4.18 -5.50
CA SER A 74 4.29 4.89 -5.93
C SER A 74 4.53 4.67 -7.41
N GLU A 75 5.20 5.62 -8.05
CA GLU A 75 5.57 5.50 -9.45
C GLU A 75 6.46 4.27 -9.71
N GLY A 76 6.31 3.69 -10.91
CA GLY A 76 7.03 2.47 -11.30
C GLY A 76 8.55 2.61 -11.34
N ASP A 77 9.08 3.82 -11.57
CA ASP A 77 10.52 4.11 -11.64
C ASP A 77 11.14 4.45 -10.27
N THR A 78 10.35 4.42 -9.20
CA THR A 78 10.83 4.66 -7.83
C THR A 78 11.71 3.51 -7.36
N ASN A 79 12.76 3.80 -6.58
CA ASN A 79 13.62 2.76 -5.98
C ASN A 79 12.77 1.83 -5.08
N VAL A 80 13.04 0.52 -5.13
CA VAL A 80 12.32 -0.51 -4.35
C VAL A 80 12.32 -0.24 -2.85
N ARG A 81 13.40 0.38 -2.34
CA ARG A 81 13.55 0.74 -0.93
C ARG A 81 13.09 2.16 -0.59
N CYS A 82 12.56 2.91 -1.57
CA CYS A 82 12.13 4.29 -1.35
C CYS A 82 10.96 4.31 -0.38
N ASP A 83 11.07 5.13 0.67
CA ASP A 83 10.02 5.47 1.62
C ASP A 83 9.33 4.27 2.31
N GLN A 84 9.99 3.10 2.33
CA GLN A 84 9.46 1.90 2.98
C GLN A 84 9.25 2.12 4.48
N LYS A 85 10.19 2.81 5.14
CA LYS A 85 10.09 3.16 6.56
C LYS A 85 8.88 4.09 6.82
N ASP A 86 8.68 5.07 5.96
CA ASP A 86 7.60 6.05 6.13
C ASP A 86 6.23 5.45 5.77
N THR A 87 6.19 4.54 4.79
CA THR A 87 5.01 3.74 4.42
C THR A 87 4.59 2.85 5.59
N LEU A 88 5.52 2.08 6.16
CA LEU A 88 5.25 1.27 7.34
C LEU A 88 4.82 2.12 8.53
N LYS A 89 5.50 3.25 8.78
CA LYS A 89 5.12 4.18 9.85
C LYS A 89 3.68 4.66 9.69
N ARG A 90 3.26 5.07 8.49
CA ARG A 90 1.87 5.48 8.23
C ARG A 90 0.87 4.35 8.44
N PHE A 91 1.19 3.12 8.06
CA PHE A 91 0.30 1.99 8.31
C PHE A 91 0.14 1.70 9.80
N PHE A 92 1.23 1.71 10.57
CA PHE A 92 1.17 1.53 12.02
C PHE A 92 0.49 2.69 12.76
N GLU A 93 0.57 3.92 12.26
CA GLU A 93 -0.11 5.07 12.86
C GLU A 93 -1.62 5.11 12.53
N ARG A 94 -2.10 4.32 11.55
CA ARG A 94 -3.52 4.25 11.15
C ARG A 94 -4.30 3.13 11.86
N CYS A 95 -3.61 2.07 12.31
CA CYS A 95 -4.20 0.95 13.05
C CYS A 95 -4.29 1.29 14.54
#